data_AF-A0A9N9CFD9-F1
#
_entry.id   AF-A0A9N9CFD9-F1
#
_cell.length_a   1.000
_cell.length_b   1.000
_cell.length_c   1.000
_cell.angle_alpha   90.00
_cell.angle_beta   90.00
_cell.angle_gamma   90.00
#
_symmetry.space_group_name_H-M   'P 1'
#
loop_
_entity.id
_entity.type
_entity.pdbx_description
1 polymer ?
#
loop_
_entity_poly.entity_id
_entity_poly.type
_entity_poly.pdbx_seq_one_letter_code
_entity_poly.pdbx_strand_id
1 'polypeptide(L)'
;MSESTADYYTFPYKIQKVCVIGADVADLVIAKVLMYIGLNVTVYERGSCNRVYSEDTGPVPLFPSTDPILLRRYQTPNHLVLPTFPNIRNVSPIYVSLHTNIPTPIMTYFNTPYPPNTPLFPNRKSYYCT
;
A
#
# COMPACT_ATOMS: atom_id res chain seq x y z
N MET A 1 26.41 -28.06 -14.66
CA MET A 1 25.84 -26.75 -14.30
C MET A 1 25.76 -26.73 -12.78
N SER A 2 26.68 -26.02 -12.11
CA SER A 2 26.65 -25.86 -10.65
C SER A 2 25.69 -24.73 -10.30
N GLU A 3 24.59 -25.04 -9.62
CA GLU A 3 23.70 -24.03 -9.06
C GLU A 3 24.48 -23.16 -8.08
N SER A 4 24.55 -21.86 -8.38
CA SER A 4 24.96 -20.83 -7.44
C SER A 4 23.88 -20.77 -6.36
N THR A 5 24.10 -21.46 -5.24
CA THR A 5 23.33 -21.26 -4.02
C THR A 5 23.71 -19.87 -3.50
N ALA A 6 22.94 -18.85 -3.85
CA ALA A 6 23.13 -17.52 -3.29
C ALA A 6 23.13 -17.63 -1.76
N ASP A 7 24.18 -17.17 -1.11
CA ASP A 7 24.35 -17.25 0.34
C ASP A 7 23.24 -16.44 1.01
N TYR A 8 22.17 -17.12 1.43
CA TYR A 8 21.10 -16.48 2.19
C TYR A 8 21.64 -16.04 3.54
N TYR A 9 21.41 -14.77 3.88
CA TYR A 9 21.74 -14.25 5.20
C TYR A 9 21.02 -15.07 6.27
N THR A 10 21.79 -15.72 7.14
CA THR A 10 21.26 -16.46 8.28
C THR A 10 21.27 -15.56 9.50
N PHE A 11 20.10 -15.34 10.10
CA PHE A 11 20.01 -14.55 11.31
C PHE A 11 20.66 -15.31 12.48
N PRO A 12 21.49 -14.63 13.31
CA PRO A 12 22.09 -15.25 14.48
C PRO A 12 21.05 -15.62 15.56
N TYR A 13 19.85 -15.04 15.50
CA TYR A 13 18.74 -15.29 16.42
C TYR A 13 17.43 -15.48 15.66
N LYS A 14 16.51 -16.24 16.28
CA LYS A 14 15.15 -16.40 15.74
C LYS A 14 14.44 -15.04 15.69
N ILE A 15 13.84 -14.73 14.55
CA ILE A 15 13.01 -13.53 14.39
C ILE A 15 11.77 -13.64 15.30
N GLN A 16 11.51 -12.61 16.09
CA GLN A 16 10.38 -12.55 17.02
C GLN A 16 9.46 -11.35 16.77
N LYS A 17 10.02 -10.24 16.28
CA LYS A 17 9.32 -8.97 16.06
C LYS A 17 9.46 -8.57 14.60
N VAL A 18 8.36 -8.25 13.96
CA VAL A 18 8.33 -7.82 12.55
C VAL A 18 7.60 -6.50 12.45
N CYS A 19 8.20 -5.60 11.69
CA CYS A 19 7.61 -4.34 11.31
C CYS A 19 7.10 -4.46 9.87
N VAL A 20 5.84 -4.10 9.63
CA VAL A 20 5.25 -3.98 8.29
C VAL A 20 5.06 -2.49 8.01
N ILE A 21 5.61 -2.02 6.90
CA ILE A 21 5.55 -0.61 6.48
C ILE A 21 4.52 -0.50 5.35
N GLY A 22 3.39 0.16 5.65
CA GLY A 22 2.19 0.19 4.83
C GLY A 22 1.05 -0.57 5.50
N ALA A 23 -0.18 -0.07 5.38
CA ALA A 23 -1.38 -0.81 5.75
C ALA A 23 -2.34 -0.98 4.56
N ASP A 24 -1.81 -1.15 3.34
CA ASP A 24 -2.64 -1.50 2.18
C ASP A 24 -3.01 -2.99 2.21
N VAL A 25 -3.81 -3.43 1.24
CA VAL A 25 -4.37 -4.77 1.16
C VAL A 25 -3.31 -5.87 1.23
N ALA A 26 -2.14 -5.68 0.62
CA ALA A 26 -1.03 -6.65 0.66
C ALA A 26 -0.42 -6.73 2.06
N ASP A 27 -0.18 -5.58 2.68
CA ASP A 27 0.45 -5.46 3.99
C ASP A 27 -0.43 -6.07 5.09
N LEU A 28 -1.74 -5.85 5.03
CA LEU A 28 -2.69 -6.42 5.99
C LEU A 28 -2.77 -7.94 5.89
N VAL A 29 -2.67 -8.51 4.68
CA VAL A 29 -2.62 -9.97 4.50
C VAL A 29 -1.31 -10.53 5.07
N ILE A 30 -0.18 -9.88 4.78
CA ILE A 30 1.13 -10.29 5.30
C ILE A 30 1.12 -10.21 6.83
N ALA A 31 0.64 -9.11 7.41
CA ALA A 31 0.53 -8.93 8.85
C ALA A 31 -0.32 -10.04 9.47
N LYS A 32 -1.48 -10.37 8.87
CA LYS A 32 -2.34 -11.47 9.33
C LYS A 32 -1.61 -12.82 9.33
N VAL A 33 -0.85 -13.14 8.28
CA VAL A 33 -0.09 -14.39 8.18
C VAL A 33 1.05 -14.42 9.21
N LEU A 34 1.79 -13.32 9.36
CA LEU A 34 2.89 -13.22 10.33
C LEU A 34 2.39 -13.33 11.78
N MET A 35 1.24 -12.74 12.09
CA MET A 35 0.59 -12.90 13.38
C MET A 35 0.13 -14.35 13.60
N TYR A 36 -0.44 -15.00 12.58
CA TYR A 36 -0.90 -16.39 12.66
C TYR A 36 0.23 -17.37 13.01
N ILE A 37 1.45 -17.13 12.51
CA ILE A 37 2.63 -17.96 12.86
C ILE A 37 3.28 -17.59 14.20
N GLY A 38 2.67 -16.68 14.98
CA GLY A 38 3.09 -16.34 16.34
C GLY A 38 4.15 -15.25 16.45
N LEU A 39 4.37 -14.44 15.40
CA LEU A 39 5.28 -13.29 15.47
C LEU A 39 4.57 -12.06 16.06
N ASN A 40 5.33 -11.21 16.75
CA ASN A 40 4.87 -9.91 17.21
C ASN A 40 4.97 -8.91 16.04
N VAL A 41 3.83 -8.49 15.50
CA VAL A 41 3.76 -7.64 14.31
C VAL A 41 3.32 -6.23 14.69
N THR A 42 4.06 -5.24 14.23
CA THR A 42 3.65 -3.83 14.26
C THR A 42 3.50 -3.33 12.82
N VAL A 43 2.34 -2.73 12.51
CA VAL A 43 2.05 -2.14 11.20
C VAL A 43 2.13 -0.63 11.32
N TYR A 44 2.90 0.02 10.44
CA TYR A 44 2.98 1.47 10.35
C TYR A 44 2.36 1.94 9.05
N GLU A 45 1.47 2.92 9.12
CA GLU A 45 0.83 3.55 7.97
C GLU A 45 0.96 5.08 8.09
N ARG A 46 1.14 5.76 6.95
CA ARG A 46 1.24 7.22 6.89
C ARG A 46 -0.14 7.89 7.08
N GLY A 47 -1.21 7.26 6.61
CA GLY A 47 -2.59 7.77 6.68
C GLY A 47 -3.49 7.11 7.71
N SER A 48 -4.78 7.47 7.67
CA SER A 48 -5.82 6.91 8.55
C SER A 48 -6.46 5.62 8.02
N CYS A 49 -6.41 5.37 6.71
CA CYS A 49 -6.99 4.16 6.10
C CYS A 49 -6.37 3.83 4.74
N ASN A 50 -6.60 2.59 4.30
CA ASN A 50 -6.16 2.04 3.03
C ASN A 50 -7.03 2.52 1.85
N ARG A 51 -6.40 2.71 0.69
CA ARG A 51 -7.05 3.01 -0.61
C ARG A 51 -8.14 4.08 -0.57
N VAL A 52 -7.82 5.25 -0.05
CA VAL A 52 -8.78 6.36 0.00
C VAL A 52 -8.88 7.02 -1.36
N TYR A 53 -10.07 7.05 -1.96
CA TYR A 53 -10.34 7.99 -3.04
C TYR A 53 -10.22 9.41 -2.50
N SER A 54 -9.46 10.27 -3.19
CA SER A 54 -9.34 11.68 -2.85
C SER A 54 -9.82 12.54 -4.00
N GLU A 55 -10.60 13.58 -3.71
CA GLU A 55 -10.89 14.65 -4.68
C GLU A 55 -9.70 15.60 -4.85
N ASP A 56 -8.80 15.63 -3.88
CA ASP A 56 -7.60 16.47 -3.95
C ASP A 56 -6.69 15.98 -5.08
N THR A 57 -6.38 16.87 -6.01
CA THR A 57 -5.32 16.62 -6.99
C THR A 57 -3.97 16.81 -6.31
N GLY A 58 -3.11 15.80 -6.41
CA GLY A 58 -1.76 15.84 -5.84
C GLY A 58 -0.89 16.94 -6.46
N PRO A 59 0.39 17.04 -6.06
CA PRO A 59 1.32 17.97 -6.71
C PRO A 59 1.43 17.66 -8.21
N VAL A 60 1.74 18.69 -9.00
CA VAL A 60 1.98 18.57 -10.43
C VAL A 60 3.09 17.54 -10.66
N PRO A 61 2.86 16.48 -11.45
CA PRO A 61 3.87 15.47 -11.73
C PRO A 61 5.03 16.05 -12.57
N LEU A 62 6.24 15.56 -12.30
CA LEU A 62 7.42 15.86 -13.12
C LEU A 62 7.37 15.04 -14.42
N PHE A 63 7.65 15.69 -15.55
CA PHE A 63 7.74 15.01 -16.84
C PHE A 63 9.09 15.34 -17.54
N PRO A 64 9.93 14.34 -17.83
CA PRO A 64 9.79 12.93 -17.44
C PRO A 64 10.08 12.74 -15.93
N SER A 65 9.43 11.75 -15.32
CA SER A 65 9.78 11.30 -13.96
C SER A 65 10.69 10.08 -14.09
N THR A 66 11.99 10.27 -13.84
CA THR A 66 13.01 9.23 -14.05
C THR A 66 13.77 8.82 -12.79
N ASP A 67 13.64 9.57 -11.70
CA ASP A 67 14.32 9.29 -10.43
C ASP A 67 13.39 8.52 -9.47
N PRO A 68 13.70 7.25 -9.13
CA PRO A 68 12.88 6.44 -8.23
C PRO A 68 12.99 6.86 -6.75
N ILE A 69 14.02 7.64 -6.38
CA ILE A 69 14.22 8.13 -5.01
C ILE A 69 13.47 9.44 -4.78
N LEU A 70 12.92 10.04 -5.84
CA LEU A 70 12.19 11.29 -5.79
C LEU A 70 10.91 11.12 -4.97
N LEU A 71 11.08 11.31 -3.66
CA LEU A 71 9.99 11.43 -2.71
C LEU A 71 9.09 12.56 -3.21
N ARG A 72 7.77 12.47 -2.95
CA ARG A 72 6.85 13.62 -3.03
C ARG A 72 7.23 14.68 -1.97
N ARG A 73 8.48 15.11 -1.94
CA ARG A 73 8.91 16.35 -1.32
C ARG A 73 8.47 17.41 -2.30
N TYR A 74 7.60 18.29 -1.83
CA TYR A 74 7.37 19.58 -2.47
C TYR A 74 8.73 20.20 -2.78
N GLN A 75 9.13 20.16 -4.05
CA GLN A 75 10.27 20.94 -4.51
C GLN A 75 9.79 22.39 -4.59
N THR A 76 9.77 23.10 -3.46
CA THR A 76 9.77 24.56 -3.50
C THR A 76 11.23 24.99 -3.76
N PRO A 77 11.49 25.96 -4.66
CA PRO A 77 12.85 26.33 -5.07
C PRO A 77 13.77 26.80 -3.94
N ASN A 78 13.22 27.22 -2.80
CA ASN A 78 13.98 27.70 -1.66
C ASN A 78 13.58 26.94 -0.39
N HIS A 79 14.59 26.46 0.31
CA HIS A 79 14.62 25.92 1.68
C HIS A 79 14.26 24.44 1.89
N LEU A 80 15.24 23.74 2.48
CA LEU A 80 15.12 22.57 3.34
C LEU A 80 14.32 22.92 4.62
N VAL A 81 13.13 23.50 4.50
CA VAL A 81 12.20 23.54 5.63
C VAL A 81 11.68 22.11 5.74
N LEU A 82 11.94 21.45 6.87
CA LEU A 82 11.12 20.30 7.27
C LEU A 82 9.69 20.82 7.24
N PRO A 83 8.85 20.42 6.27
CA PRO A 83 7.52 20.98 6.19
C PRO A 83 6.85 20.66 7.52
N THR A 84 6.35 21.68 8.21
CA THR A 84 5.36 21.53 9.28
C THR A 84 4.21 20.74 8.67
N PHE A 85 4.27 19.40 8.76
CA PHE A 85 3.55 18.44 7.90
C PHE A 85 2.17 18.99 7.51
N PRO A 86 2.03 19.68 6.38
CA PRO A 86 0.74 20.21 6.00
C PRO A 86 0.03 19.01 5.44
N ASN A 87 -0.71 18.32 6.33
CA ASN A 87 -1.62 17.20 6.10
C ASN A 87 -1.60 16.78 4.63
N ILE A 88 -0.52 16.09 4.20
CA ILE A 88 -0.38 15.68 2.81
C ILE A 88 -1.40 14.56 2.72
N ARG A 89 -2.65 14.92 2.44
CA ARG A 89 -3.71 13.96 2.25
C ARG A 89 -3.15 12.98 1.23
N ASN A 90 -3.20 11.70 1.58
CA ASN A 90 -2.73 10.63 0.73
C ASN A 90 -3.53 10.68 -0.57
N VAL A 91 -3.07 11.44 -1.56
CA VAL A 91 -3.75 11.54 -2.84
C VAL A 91 -3.53 10.23 -3.58
N SER A 92 -4.62 9.52 -3.76
CA SER A 92 -4.68 8.26 -4.49
C SER A 92 -4.80 8.49 -6.00
N PRO A 93 -4.23 7.60 -6.84
CA PRO A 93 -4.43 7.61 -8.29
C PRO A 93 -5.83 7.12 -8.72
N ILE A 94 -6.68 6.73 -7.77
CA ILE A 94 -8.05 6.27 -8.04
C ILE A 94 -8.90 7.43 -8.55
N TYR A 95 -9.44 7.32 -9.76
CA TYR A 95 -10.37 8.30 -10.33
C TYR A 95 -11.84 7.96 -10.06
N VAL A 96 -12.73 8.95 -10.21
CA VAL A 96 -14.15 8.87 -9.82
C VAL A 96 -14.87 7.68 -10.42
N SER A 97 -14.67 7.44 -11.72
CA SER A 97 -15.34 6.40 -12.51
C SER A 97 -14.61 5.05 -12.53
N LEU A 98 -13.61 4.85 -11.66
CA LEU A 98 -12.84 3.61 -11.63
C LEU A 98 -13.75 2.41 -11.31
N HIS A 99 -13.65 1.41 -12.19
CA HIS A 99 -14.15 0.06 -11.98
C HIS A 99 -12.95 -0.89 -11.99
N THR A 100 -13.09 -2.03 -11.31
CA THR A 100 -12.05 -3.04 -11.34
C THR A 100 -11.95 -3.66 -12.74
N ASN A 101 -10.74 -3.97 -13.16
CA ASN A 101 -10.47 -4.76 -14.36
C ASN A 101 -10.30 -6.26 -14.05
N ILE A 102 -10.47 -6.65 -12.78
CA ILE A 102 -10.39 -8.03 -12.29
C ILE A 102 -11.78 -8.39 -11.74
N PRO A 103 -12.37 -9.53 -12.16
CA PRO A 103 -13.69 -9.92 -11.70
C PRO A 103 -13.65 -10.34 -10.22
N THR A 104 -14.74 -10.13 -9.50
CA THR A 104 -14.86 -10.41 -8.07
C THR A 104 -14.42 -11.81 -7.62
N PRO A 105 -14.70 -12.91 -8.36
CA PRO A 105 -14.25 -14.25 -7.94
C PRO A 105 -12.74 -14.42 -7.95
N ILE A 106 -12.01 -13.61 -8.74
CA ILE A 106 -10.54 -13.65 -8.84
C ILE A 106 -9.89 -12.67 -7.87
N MET A 107 -10.52 -11.50 -7.67
CA MET A 107 -9.96 -10.42 -6.84
C MET A 107 -10.12 -10.68 -5.33
N THR A 108 -11.10 -11.47 -4.93
CA THR A 108 -11.44 -11.68 -3.51
C THR A 108 -10.37 -12.47 -2.75
N TYR A 109 -10.24 -12.21 -1.45
CA TYR A 109 -9.45 -13.09 -0.59
C TYR A 109 -10.20 -14.39 -0.34
N PHE A 110 -9.48 -15.51 -0.36
CA PHE A 110 -10.04 -16.85 -0.19
C PHE A 110 -10.99 -16.99 1.01
N ASN A 111 -10.67 -16.34 2.13
CA ASN A 111 -11.46 -16.39 3.38
C ASN A 111 -12.28 -15.12 3.63
N THR A 112 -12.47 -14.25 2.64
CA THR A 112 -13.21 -12.98 2.80
C THR A 112 -13.91 -12.64 1.49
N PRO A 113 -14.96 -13.42 1.13
CA PRO A 113 -15.69 -13.22 -0.11
C PRO A 113 -16.37 -11.86 -0.16
N TYR A 114 -16.62 -11.37 -1.38
CA TYR A 114 -17.49 -10.20 -1.56
C TYR A 114 -18.92 -10.50 -1.10
N PRO A 115 -19.67 -9.47 -0.63
CA PRO A 115 -21.09 -9.61 -0.32
C PRO A 115 -21.90 -10.15 -1.49
N PRO A 116 -23.03 -10.83 -1.24
CA PRO A 116 -23.93 -11.27 -2.30
C PRO A 116 -24.41 -10.08 -3.14
N ASN A 117 -24.64 -10.31 -4.44
CA ASN A 117 -25.04 -9.31 -5.42
C ASN A 117 -23.99 -8.22 -5.72
N THR A 118 -22.74 -8.39 -5.29
CA THR A 118 -21.64 -7.52 -5.76
C THR A 118 -21.49 -7.69 -7.29
N PRO A 119 -21.44 -6.59 -8.06
CA PRO A 119 -21.23 -6.67 -9.51
C PRO A 119 -19.96 -7.47 -9.86
N LEU A 120 -19.91 -8.06 -11.05
CA LEU A 120 -18.74 -8.80 -11.52
C LEU A 120 -17.48 -7.92 -11.53
N PHE A 121 -17.63 -6.67 -11.98
CA PHE A 121 -16.58 -5.64 -11.97
C PHE A 121 -17.06 -4.44 -11.15
N PRO A 122 -16.87 -4.46 -9.81
CA PRO A 122 -17.39 -3.43 -8.94
C PRO A 122 -16.74 -2.08 -9.20
N ASN A 123 -17.47 -1.02 -8.86
CA ASN A 123 -16.89 0.31 -8.80
C ASN A 123 -16.05 0.47 -7.53
N ARG A 124 -15.29 1.55 -7.52
CA ARG A 124 -14.38 1.92 -6.44
C ARG A 124 -15.00 1.88 -5.03
N LYS A 125 -16.27 2.25 -4.88
CA LYS A 125 -16.94 2.32 -3.56
C LYS A 125 -17.15 0.94 -2.92
N SER A 126 -17.14 -0.13 -3.70
CA SER A 126 -17.42 -1.48 -3.17
C SER A 126 -16.26 -2.11 -2.41
N TYR A 127 -15.07 -1.49 -2.38
CA TYR A 127 -13.87 -2.07 -1.74
C TYR A 127 -13.01 -1.04 -0.97
N TYR A 128 -13.59 0.10 -0.59
CA TYR A 128 -12.92 1.12 0.23
C TYR A 128 -13.52 1.24 1.62
N CYS A 129 -12.66 1.58 2.59
CA CYS A 129 -13.09 2.18 3.84
C CYS A 129 -13.56 3.62 3.53
N THR A 130 -14.84 3.90 3.74
CA THR A 130 -15.42 5.26 3.65
C THR A 130 -15.11 6.06 4.89
#